data_AF-A0A0C2BER9-F1
#
_entry.id   AF-A0A0C2BER9-F1
#
_cell.length_a   1.000
_cell.length_b   1.000
_cell.length_c   1.000
_cell.angle_alpha   90.00
_cell.angle_beta   90.00
_cell.angle_gamma   90.00
#
_symmetry.space_group_name_H-M   'P 1'
#
loop_
_entity.id
_entity.type
_entity.pdbx_description
1 polymer ?
#
loop_
_entity_poly.entity_id
_entity_poly.type
_entity_poly.pdbx_seq_one_letter_code
_entity_poly.pdbx_strand_id
1 'polypeptide(L)'
;MGLSISLVSTQQEKVWYHKCGNPKCRNTKDLSEGGCTIWYNEPKLLADIEEHLGQTIAIVDQAFQIPVDEFDGKIVYGAKRTNGIIRKIEIFQLKSYELIGLVTTFEGHAPQLAVSVAQLADLERALQSSYLAS
;
A
#
# COMPACT_ATOMS: atom_id res chain seq x y z
N MET A 1 -0.95 -11.51 -8.28
CA MET A 1 -1.10 -11.36 -6.82
C MET A 1 0.09 -10.54 -6.32
N GLY A 2 -0.13 -9.59 -5.42
CA GLY A 2 0.96 -8.74 -4.88
C GLY A 2 1.49 -9.30 -3.57
N LEU A 3 2.80 -9.17 -3.34
CA LEU A 3 3.45 -9.48 -2.06
C LEU A 3 3.63 -8.18 -1.28
N SER A 4 3.17 -8.14 -0.03
CA SER A 4 3.48 -7.05 0.90
C SER A 4 4.56 -7.47 1.87
N ILE A 5 5.63 -6.68 1.98
CA ILE A 5 6.71 -6.88 2.95
C ILE A 5 6.65 -5.71 3.93
N SER A 6 6.60 -6.00 5.23
CA SER A 6 6.71 -5.01 6.30
C SER A 6 8.06 -5.14 6.98
N LEU A 7 8.77 -4.02 7.14
CA LEU A 7 9.98 -3.95 7.94
C LEU A 7 9.59 -3.46 9.33
N VAL A 8 9.94 -4.22 10.36
CA VAL A 8 9.57 -3.95 11.76
C VAL A 8 10.82 -4.00 12.63
N SER A 9 11.16 -2.87 13.23
CA SER A 9 12.23 -2.69 14.20
C SER A 9 11.77 -3.10 15.59
N THR A 10 12.70 -3.66 16.37
CA THR A 10 12.48 -3.94 17.80
C THR A 10 12.65 -2.68 18.68
N GLN A 11 13.22 -1.62 18.12
CA GLN A 11 13.49 -0.37 18.82
C GLN A 11 12.48 0.69 18.43
N GLN A 12 12.16 1.59 19.36
CA GLN A 12 11.28 2.72 19.08
C GLN A 12 11.95 3.66 18.08
N GLU A 13 11.22 4.02 17.03
CA GLU A 13 11.69 4.96 16.03
C GLU A 13 10.97 6.30 16.17
N LYS A 14 11.75 7.39 16.12
CA LYS A 14 11.21 8.75 16.07
C LYS A 14 11.03 9.16 14.62
N VAL A 15 9.79 9.28 14.19
CA VAL A 15 9.47 9.61 12.80
C VAL A 15 8.93 11.03 12.69
N TRP A 16 9.12 11.62 11.51
CA TRP A 16 8.57 12.93 11.22
C TRP A 16 7.08 12.84 10.93
N TYR A 17 6.28 13.48 11.78
CA TYR A 17 4.83 13.53 11.71
C TYR A 17 4.37 14.98 11.61
N HIS A 18 4.34 15.46 10.37
CA HIS A 18 4.02 16.83 10.05
C HIS A 18 2.51 17.07 10.07
N LYS A 19 2.03 17.80 11.09
CA LYS A 19 0.62 18.22 11.24
C LYS A 19 0.39 19.73 11.18
N CYS A 20 1.45 20.54 11.17
CA CYS A 20 1.30 22.00 11.22
C CYS A 20 1.06 22.57 9.82
N GLY A 21 0.47 23.77 9.74
CA GLY A 21 0.18 24.43 8.46
C GLY A 21 1.40 25.01 7.73
N ASN A 22 2.63 24.80 8.24
CA ASN A 22 3.84 25.36 7.66
C ASN A 22 4.59 24.33 6.82
N PRO A 23 4.54 24.39 5.47
CA PRO A 23 5.18 23.39 4.61
C PRO A 23 6.71 23.33 4.71
N LYS A 24 7.35 24.34 5.32
CA LYS A 24 8.81 24.38 5.53
C LYS A 24 9.21 24.04 6.98
N CYS A 25 8.32 23.41 7.75
CA CYS A 25 8.58 23.06 9.15
C CYS A 25 9.76 22.08 9.26
N ARG A 26 10.68 22.36 10.19
CA ARG A 26 11.80 21.47 10.57
C ARG A 26 11.79 21.17 12.07
N ASN A 27 10.65 21.34 12.73
CA ASN A 27 10.54 21.13 14.17
C ASN A 27 10.58 19.63 14.49
N THR A 28 11.73 19.17 15.01
CA THR A 28 11.99 17.78 15.37
C THR A 28 11.58 17.44 16.80
N LYS A 29 10.93 18.35 17.53
CA LYS A 29 10.38 18.05 18.85
C LYS A 29 9.21 17.08 18.76
N ASP A 30 8.92 16.40 19.87
CA ASP A 30 7.77 15.50 19.95
C ASP A 30 6.45 16.27 19.85
N LEU A 31 5.40 15.62 19.36
CA LEU A 31 4.07 16.22 19.25
C LEU A 31 3.52 16.65 20.62
N SER A 32 3.83 15.92 21.69
CA SER A 32 3.45 16.28 23.07
C SER A 32 4.04 17.62 23.53
N GLU A 33 5.17 18.02 22.94
CA GLU A 33 5.88 19.28 23.20
C GLU A 33 5.56 20.36 22.15
N GLY A 34 4.55 20.15 21.29
CA GLY A 34 4.19 21.05 20.20
C GLY A 34 5.10 20.94 18.97
N GLY A 35 5.84 19.84 18.83
CA GLY A 35 6.68 19.54 17.68
C GLY A 35 5.97 18.81 16.54
N CYS A 36 6.74 18.29 15.58
CA CYS A 36 6.25 17.57 14.41
C CYS A 36 6.85 16.18 14.28
N THR A 37 7.12 15.51 15.39
CA THR A 37 7.56 14.11 15.40
C THR A 37 6.71 13.30 16.35
N ILE A 38 6.63 11.99 16.12
CA ILE A 38 6.04 11.05 17.07
C ILE A 38 6.92 9.80 17.16
N TRP A 39 6.82 9.12 18.28
CA TRP A 39 7.44 7.81 18.48
C TRP A 39 6.52 6.72 17.96
N TYR A 40 7.02 5.92 17.01
CA TYR A 40 6.32 4.75 16.50
C TYR A 40 6.67 3.53 17.34
N ASN A 41 5.62 2.84 17.78
CA ASN A 41 5.74 1.52 18.38
C ASN A 41 5.40 0.48 17.31
N GLU A 42 6.40 0.12 16.52
CA GLU A 42 6.24 -0.82 15.40
C GLU A 42 5.80 -2.22 15.84
N PRO A 43 6.30 -2.80 16.94
CA PRO A 43 5.78 -4.08 17.44
C PRO A 43 4.28 -4.05 17.75
N LYS A 44 3.77 -2.93 18.29
CA LYS A 44 2.34 -2.75 18.51
C LYS A 44 1.56 -2.68 17.19
N LEU A 45 2.07 -1.93 16.21
CA LEU A 45 1.44 -1.80 14.90
C LEU A 45 1.37 -3.16 14.17
N LEU A 46 2.41 -3.98 14.30
CA LEU A 46 2.40 -5.34 13.78
C LEU A 46 1.27 -6.16 14.40
N ALA A 47 1.13 -6.14 15.74
CA ALA A 47 0.06 -6.84 16.43
C ALA A 47 -1.34 -6.38 15.99
N ASP A 48 -1.55 -5.07 15.83
CA ASP A 48 -2.83 -4.51 15.35
C ASP A 48 -3.15 -4.99 13.91
N ILE A 49 -2.12 -5.15 13.06
CA ILE A 49 -2.29 -5.69 11.70
C ILE A 49 -2.63 -7.18 11.73
N GLU A 50 -1.95 -7.97 12.55
CA GLU A 50 -2.22 -9.40 12.72
C GLU A 50 -3.63 -9.65 13.24
N GLU A 51 -4.09 -8.84 14.21
CA GLU A 51 -5.48 -8.87 14.70
C GLU A 51 -6.47 -8.55 13.57
N HIS A 52 -6.18 -7.52 12.76
CA HIS A 52 -7.05 -7.15 11.64
C HIS A 52 -7.14 -8.21 10.55
N LEU A 53 -6.03 -8.90 10.26
CA LEU A 53 -5.98 -9.98 9.28
C LEU A 53 -6.49 -11.32 9.83
N GLY A 54 -6.55 -11.46 11.16
CA GLY A 54 -6.89 -12.72 11.83
C GLY A 54 -5.86 -13.82 11.62
N GLN A 55 -4.62 -13.46 11.27
CA GLN A 55 -3.51 -14.39 11.06
C GLN A 55 -2.18 -13.77 11.50
N THR A 56 -1.24 -14.62 11.89
CA THR A 56 0.14 -14.23 12.20
C THR A 56 0.93 -14.02 10.91
N ILE A 57 1.74 -12.96 10.85
CA ILE A 57 2.61 -12.69 9.71
C ILE A 57 3.92 -13.47 9.88
N ALA A 58 4.35 -14.17 8.84
CA ALA A 58 5.62 -14.89 8.87
C ALA A 58 6.79 -13.90 9.00
N ILE A 59 7.66 -14.14 9.98
CA ILE A 59 8.91 -13.39 10.14
C ILE A 59 9.98 -14.05 9.28
N VAL A 60 10.64 -13.25 8.44
CA VAL A 60 11.71 -13.70 7.56
C VAL A 60 13.07 -13.45 8.22
N ASP A 61 13.99 -14.40 8.04
CA ASP A 61 15.35 -14.32 8.58
C ASP A 61 16.29 -13.49 7.67
N GLN A 62 17.57 -13.38 8.07
CA GLN A 62 18.59 -12.67 7.27
C GLN A 62 18.85 -13.31 5.90
N ALA A 63 18.47 -14.57 5.70
CA ALA A 63 18.58 -15.24 4.42
C ALA A 63 17.44 -14.87 3.46
N PHE A 64 16.50 -14.02 3.89
CA PHE A 64 15.36 -13.55 3.10
C PHE A 64 14.55 -14.69 2.45
N GLN A 65 14.49 -15.84 3.12
CA GLN A 65 13.74 -16.99 2.64
C GLN A 65 12.25 -16.77 2.90
N ILE A 66 11.50 -16.48 1.84
CA ILE A 66 10.06 -16.24 1.91
C ILE A 66 9.36 -17.60 1.88
N PRO A 67 8.60 -17.98 2.93
CA PRO A 67 7.87 -19.24 2.92
C PRO A 67 6.83 -19.24 1.80
N VAL A 68 6.74 -20.36 1.08
CA VAL A 68 5.72 -20.57 0.05
C VAL A 68 4.43 -20.94 0.75
N ASP A 69 3.47 -20.03 0.76
CA ASP A 69 2.13 -20.28 1.31
C ASP A 69 1.12 -20.42 0.16
N GLU A 70 0.28 -21.46 0.22
CA GLU A 70 -0.80 -21.66 -0.73
C GLU A 70 -1.87 -20.61 -0.45
N PHE A 71 -1.96 -19.62 -1.33
CA PHE A 71 -2.84 -18.47 -1.19
C PHE A 71 -4.31 -18.89 -0.95
N ASP A 72 -4.78 -18.83 0.30
CA ASP A 72 -6.13 -19.22 0.75
C ASP A 72 -7.23 -18.23 0.33
N GLY A 73 -6.93 -17.24 -0.54
CA GLY A 73 -7.91 -16.28 -1.08
C GLY A 73 -8.51 -15.29 -0.06
N LYS A 74 -8.21 -15.39 1.23
CA LYS A 74 -8.77 -14.54 2.30
C LYS A 74 -8.21 -13.12 2.34
N ILE A 75 -6.99 -12.91 1.86
CA ILE A 75 -6.29 -11.63 2.03
C ILE A 75 -5.99 -11.00 0.67
N VAL A 76 -6.67 -9.87 0.41
CA VAL A 76 -6.45 -9.07 -0.80
C VAL A 76 -5.62 -7.84 -0.43
N TYR A 77 -4.33 -7.89 -0.73
CA TYR A 77 -3.47 -6.70 -0.67
C TYR A 77 -3.73 -5.80 -1.88
N GLY A 78 -3.81 -4.48 -1.66
CA GLY A 78 -3.95 -3.49 -2.74
C GLY A 78 -5.39 -3.18 -3.19
N ALA A 79 -6.41 -3.51 -2.39
CA ALA A 79 -7.79 -3.15 -2.72
C ALA A 79 -8.01 -1.62 -2.66
N LYS A 80 -8.39 -1.01 -3.79
CA LYS A 80 -8.81 0.39 -3.87
C LYS A 80 -10.05 0.57 -3.00
N ARG A 81 -10.03 1.52 -2.04
CA ARG A 81 -11.23 1.90 -1.28
C ARG A 81 -12.27 2.45 -2.26
N THR A 82 -13.35 1.70 -2.50
CA THR A 82 -14.46 2.15 -3.37
C THR A 82 -15.29 3.26 -2.72
N ASN A 83 -15.19 3.42 -1.39
CA ASN A 83 -16.06 4.30 -0.61
C ASN A 83 -15.30 5.51 -0.06
N GLY A 84 -14.87 6.40 -0.96
CA GLY A 84 -14.49 7.76 -0.57
C GLY A 84 -15.71 8.46 0.03
N ILE A 85 -15.70 8.68 1.35
CA ILE A 85 -16.76 9.32 2.12
C ILE A 85 -17.09 10.69 1.49
N ILE A 86 -18.30 10.82 0.92
CA ILE A 86 -18.87 12.12 0.58
C ILE A 86 -19.11 12.83 1.91
N ARG A 87 -18.33 13.87 2.21
CA ARG A 87 -18.72 14.81 3.27
C ARG A 87 -20.02 15.46 2.82
N LYS A 88 -21.11 15.13 3.50
CA LYS A 88 -22.42 15.77 3.35
C LYS A 88 -22.25 17.25 3.70
N ILE A 89 -21.96 18.09 2.71
CA ILE A 89 -22.10 19.54 2.87
C ILE A 89 -23.60 19.78 2.73
N GLU A 90 -24.31 19.94 3.84
CA GLU A 90 -25.71 20.39 3.83
C GLU A 90 -25.74 21.83 3.34
N ILE A 91 -25.72 22.01 2.02
CA ILE A 91 -26.18 23.25 1.41
C ILE A 91 -27.69 23.12 1.23
N PHE A 92 -28.37 23.99 1.93
CA PHE A 92 -29.80 24.21 1.97
C PHE A 92 -30.45 24.12 0.57
N GLN A 93 -31.40 23.20 0.45
CA GLN A 93 -32.59 23.29 -0.41
C GLN A 93 -32.39 23.41 -1.93
N LEU A 94 -32.07 22.30 -2.60
CA LEU A 94 -32.62 21.99 -3.94
C LEU A 94 -32.88 20.48 -4.09
N LYS A 95 -34.15 20.14 -4.33
CA LYS A 95 -34.66 18.79 -4.57
C LYS A 95 -34.32 18.36 -6.00
N SER A 96 -33.23 17.64 -6.19
CA SER A 96 -33.00 16.76 -7.36
C SER A 96 -31.64 16.07 -7.21
N TYR A 97 -31.62 14.91 -6.58
CA TYR A 97 -30.40 14.10 -6.46
C TYR A 97 -30.27 13.28 -7.75
N GLU A 98 -29.49 13.79 -8.69
CA GLU A 98 -28.85 12.91 -9.67
C GLU A 98 -27.48 12.54 -9.09
N LEU A 99 -27.25 11.24 -8.96
CA LEU A 99 -26.01 10.67 -8.43
C LEU A 99 -24.87 10.95 -9.40
N ILE A 100 -24.24 12.12 -9.30
CA ILE A 100 -22.97 12.41 -9.97
C ILE A 100 -21.88 11.58 -9.29
N GLY A 101 -21.76 10.32 -9.72
CA GLY A 101 -20.66 9.44 -9.38
C GLY A 101 -19.36 10.05 -9.89
N LEU A 102 -18.53 10.55 -8.97
CA LEU A 102 -17.17 10.96 -9.29
C LEU A 102 -16.33 9.71 -9.56
N VAL A 103 -16.25 9.30 -10.83
CA VAL A 103 -15.31 8.27 -11.28
C VAL A 103 -13.90 8.85 -11.15
N THR A 104 -13.15 8.40 -10.15
CA THR A 104 -11.71 8.66 -10.09
C THR A 104 -11.04 7.80 -11.16
N THR A 105 -10.90 8.35 -12.37
CA THR A 105 -10.17 7.76 -13.50
C THR A 105 -8.67 7.84 -13.24
N PHE A 106 -8.17 7.02 -12.33
CA PHE A 106 -6.76 6.66 -12.33
C PHE A 106 -6.68 5.22 -12.83
N GLU A 107 -6.33 5.05 -14.10
CA GLU A 107 -5.91 3.76 -14.64
C GLU A 107 -4.54 3.44 -14.07
N GLY A 108 -4.42 2.32 -13.36
CA GLY A 108 -3.11 1.86 -12.89
C GLY A 108 -2.15 1.58 -14.04
N HIS A 109 -0.86 1.44 -13.76
CA HIS A 109 0.14 1.13 -14.79
C HIS A 109 0.01 -0.31 -15.36
N ALA A 110 -0.76 -1.19 -14.72
CA ALA A 110 -0.94 -2.58 -15.15
C ALA A 110 -1.49 -2.72 -16.60
N PRO A 111 -2.60 -2.06 -17.00
CA PRO A 111 -3.04 -2.05 -18.40
C PRO A 111 -2.05 -1.37 -19.35
N GLN A 112 -1.30 -0.36 -18.91
CA GLN A 112 -0.30 0.33 -19.73
C GLN A 112 0.90 -0.58 -20.07
N LEU A 113 1.29 -1.46 -19.14
CA LEU A 113 2.42 -2.36 -19.28
C LEU A 113 2.06 -3.72 -19.93
N ALA A 114 0.77 -4.04 -20.04
CA ALA A 114 0.31 -5.35 -20.51
C ALA A 114 0.85 -5.71 -21.90
N VAL A 115 0.91 -4.74 -22.81
CA VAL A 115 1.42 -4.93 -24.18
C VAL A 115 2.93 -5.20 -24.18
N SER A 116 3.69 -4.40 -23.43
CA SER A 116 5.15 -4.56 -23.35
C SER A 116 5.56 -5.86 -22.68
N VAL A 117 4.82 -6.30 -21.66
CA VAL A 117 5.06 -7.60 -21.00
C VAL A 117 4.80 -8.76 -21.95
N ALA A 118 3.74 -8.71 -22.77
CA ALA A 118 3.47 -9.74 -23.78
C ALA A 118 4.58 -9.82 -24.84
N GLN A 119 5.05 -8.67 -25.33
CA GLN A 119 6.15 -8.62 -26.31
C GLN A 119 7.45 -9.20 -25.75
N LEU A 120 7.78 -8.89 -24.49
CA LEU A 120 8.98 -9.43 -23.82
C LEU A 120 8.89 -10.95 -23.65
N ALA A 121 7.72 -11.48 -23.30
CA ALA A 121 7.51 -12.93 -23.18
C ALA A 121 7.70 -13.67 -24.52
N ASP A 122 7.26 -13.07 -25.63
CA ASP A 122 7.45 -13.65 -26.96
C ASP A 122 8.91 -13.61 -27.41
N LEU A 123 9.62 -12.51 -27.13
CA LEU A 123 11.07 -12.38 -27.36
C LEU A 123 11.87 -13.39 -26.54
N GLU A 124 11.50 -13.61 -25.27
CA GLU A 124 12.15 -14.60 -24.42
C GLU A 124 11.96 -16.02 -24.98
N ARG A 125 10.75 -16.41 -25.39
CA ARG A 125 10.52 -17.71 -26.03
C ARG A 125 11.32 -17.87 -27.32
N ALA A 126 11.39 -16.82 -28.15
CA ALA A 126 12.16 -16.86 -29.38
C ALA A 126 13.66 -17.09 -29.09
N LEU A 127 14.23 -16.36 -28.12
CA LEU A 127 15.62 -16.55 -27.70
C LEU A 127 15.88 -17.95 -27.15
N GLN A 128 15.02 -18.45 -26.25
CA GLN A 128 15.13 -19.80 -25.69
C GLN A 128 15.06 -20.88 -26.79
N SER A 129 14.16 -20.72 -27.77
CA SER A 129 14.06 -21.64 -28.89
C SER A 129 15.30 -21.60 -29.80
N SER A 130 15.88 -20.41 -30.01
CA SER A 130 17.11 -20.26 -30.81
C SER A 130 18.34 -20.84 -30.12
N TYR A 131 18.40 -20.78 -28.79
CA TYR A 131 19.48 -21.35 -28.00
C TYR A 131 19.46 -22.89 -28.04
N LEU A 132 18.27 -23.50 -27.99
CA LEU A 132 18.10 -24.95 -28.09
C LEU A 132 18.29 -25.49 -29.51
N ALA A 133 18.24 -24.63 -30.53
CA ALA A 133 18.49 -24.97 -31.92
C ALA A 133 19.96 -24.76 -32.35
N SER A 134 20.80 -24.22 -31.45
CA SER A 134 22.27 -24.13 -31.58
C SER A 134 22.96 -25.34 -30.97
#